data_AF-U4TN39-F1
#
_entry.id   AF-U4TN39-F1
#
_cell.length_a   1.000
_cell.length_b   1.000
_cell.length_c   1.000
_cell.angle_alpha   90.00
_cell.angle_beta   90.00
_cell.angle_gamma   90.00
#
_symmetry.space_group_name_H-M   'P 1'
#
loop_
_entity.id
_entity.type
_entity.pdbx_description
1 polymer ?
#
loop_
_entity_poly.entity_id
_entity_poly.type
_entity_poly.pdbx_seq_one_letter_code
_entity_poly.pdbx_strand_id
1 'polypeptide(L)' 'MQGEAKMFKSGNSYGLRLTKKDKELLHADLNTVFEKTISPDGSTITYRKKPQVNPTFLDAAKAYYHKNESMMERLKDL' A
#
# COMPACT_ATOMS: atom_id res chain seq x y z
N MET A 1 -10.52 -12.69 -10.15
CA MET A 1 -11.09 -12.06 -11.35
C MET A 1 -10.06 -12.16 -12.47
N GLN A 2 -10.49 -12.50 -13.68
CA GLN A 2 -9.65 -12.44 -14.89
C GLN A 2 -10.32 -11.49 -15.88
N GLY A 3 -9.52 -10.67 -16.54
CA GLY A 3 -9.98 -9.69 -17.51
C GLY A 3 -8.79 -9.03 -18.19
N GLU A 4 -9.01 -8.44 -19.35
CA GLU A 4 -7.98 -7.75 -20.12
C GLU A 4 -8.04 -6.24 -19.83
N ALA A 5 -6.87 -5.63 -19.64
CA ALA A 5 -6.75 -4.19 -19.51
C ALA A 5 -5.78 -3.67 -20.57
N LYS A 6 -6.26 -2.75 -21.42
CA LYS A 6 -5.42 -2.05 -22.39
C LYS A 6 -4.89 -0.76 -21.78
N MET A 7 -3.59 -0.53 -21.93
CA MET A 7 -2.95 0.72 -21.53
C MET A 7 -3.48 1.89 -22.38
N PHE A 8 -3.64 3.05 -21.76
CA PHE A 8 -4.01 4.28 -22.44
C PHE A 8 -3.10 5.44 -22.03
N LYS A 9 -2.94 6.42 -22.93
CA LYS A 9 -2.17 7.64 -22.66
C LYS A 9 -3.01 8.61 -21.83
N SER A 10 -2.42 9.19 -20.78
CA SER A 10 -3.01 10.21 -19.93
C SER A 10 -2.01 11.33 -19.71
N GLY A 11 -2.15 12.42 -20.48
CA GLY A 11 -1.17 13.49 -20.54
C GLY A 11 0.22 12.98 -20.93
N ASN A 12 1.20 13.20 -20.06
CA ASN A 12 2.58 12.73 -20.22
C ASN A 12 2.84 11.34 -19.62
N SER A 13 1.79 10.62 -19.25
CA SER A 13 1.87 9.31 -18.57
C SER A 13 0.98 8.26 -19.23
N TYR A 14 1.00 7.05 -18.66
CA TYR A 14 0.17 5.93 -19.09
C TYR A 14 -0.60 5.36 -17.90
N GLY A 15 -1.81 4.86 -18.18
CA GLY A 15 -2.68 4.26 -17.17
C GLY A 15 -3.26 2.92 -17.60
N LEU A 16 -3.65 2.11 -16.61
CA LEU A 16 -4.53 0.95 -16.75
C LEU A 16 -5.87 1.28 -16.11
N ARG A 17 -6.97 0.77 -16.67
CA ARG A 17 -8.31 1.01 -16.11
C ARG A 17 -8.61 0.01 -15.00
N LEU A 18 -9.11 0.52 -13.89
CA LEU A 18 -9.84 -0.26 -12.90
C LEU A 18 -11.33 -0.14 -13.21
N THR A 19 -12.05 -1.26 -13.18
CA THR A 19 -13.50 -1.25 -13.31
C THR A 19 -14.15 -0.81 -12.00
N LYS A 20 -15.45 -0.49 -12.06
CA LYS A 20 -16.24 -0.21 -10.85
C LYS A 20 -16.20 -1.39 -9.86
N LYS A 21 -16.24 -2.63 -10.38
CA LYS A 21 -16.14 -3.85 -9.57
C LYS A 21 -14.78 -3.99 -8.89
N ASP A 22 -13.69 -3.65 -9.58
CA ASP A 22 -12.35 -3.67 -8.98
C ASP A 22 -12.24 -2.66 -7.84
N LYS A 23 -12.75 -1.44 -8.04
CA LYS A 23 -12.80 -0.40 -6.99
C LYS A 23 -13.56 -0.88 -5.75
N GLU A 24 -14.73 -1.51 -5.96
CA GLU A 24 -15.57 -2.04 -4.88
C GLU A 24 -14.88 -3.18 -4.13
N LEU A 25 -14.32 -4.16 -4.85
CA LEU A 25 -13.59 -5.28 -4.24
C LEU A 25 -12.36 -4.81 -3.47
N LEU A 26 -11.66 -3.82 -4.01
CA LEU A 26 -10.50 -3.23 -3.34
C LEU A 26 -10.91 -2.33 -2.17
N HIS A 27 -12.20 -2.01 -1.97
CA HIS A 27 -12.66 -0.98 -1.03
C HIS A 27 -11.87 0.33 -1.20
N ALA A 28 -11.62 0.73 -2.44
CA ALA A 28 -10.78 1.87 -2.77
C ALA A 28 -11.63 3.10 -3.16
N ASP A 29 -11.05 4.27 -2.96
CA ASP A 29 -11.56 5.56 -3.40
C ASP A 29 -10.48 6.34 -4.16
N LEU A 30 -10.78 7.59 -4.51
CA LEU A 30 -9.86 8.46 -5.25
C LEU A 30 -8.62 8.89 -4.44
N ASN A 31 -8.65 8.72 -3.11
CA ASN A 31 -7.54 9.06 -2.22
C ASN A 31 -6.69 7.85 -1.84
N THR A 32 -7.11 6.65 -2.27
CA THR A 32 -6.40 5.41 -1.97
C THR A 32 -5.08 5.38 -2.73
N VAL A 33 -3.98 5.29 -1.99
CA VAL A 33 -2.63 5.19 -2.56
C VAL A 33 -2.23 3.71 -2.69
N PHE A 34 -1.67 3.35 -3.84
CA PHE A 34 -1.12 2.03 -4.10
C PHE A 34 0.40 2.11 -4.25
N GLU A 35 1.10 1.11 -3.71
CA GLU A 35 2.49 0.83 -4.03
C GLU A 35 2.56 0.02 -5.32
N LYS A 36 3.45 0.40 -6.24
CA LYS A 36 3.64 -0.25 -7.53
C LYS A 36 4.97 -0.99 -7.55
N THR A 37 4.95 -2.27 -7.90
CA THR A 37 6.14 -3.07 -8.18
C THR A 37 6.06 -3.64 -9.59
N ILE A 38 7.18 -3.64 -10.31
CA ILE A 38 7.33 -4.30 -11.61
C ILE A 38 8.31 -5.46 -11.40
N SER A 39 7.95 -6.66 -11.86
CA SER A 39 8.83 -7.81 -11.76
C SER A 39 10.12 -7.59 -12.59
N PRO A 40 11.26 -8.20 -12.21
CA PRO A 40 12.53 -7.99 -12.91
C PRO A 40 12.50 -8.36 -14.40
N ASP A 41 11.68 -9.35 -14.76
CA ASP A 41 11.45 -9.80 -16.13
C ASP A 41 10.45 -8.93 -16.91
N GLY A 42 9.86 -7.92 -16.26
CA GLY A 42 8.89 -7.00 -16.83
C GLY A 42 7.54 -7.62 -17.18
N SER A 43 7.30 -8.89 -16.85
CA SER A 43 6.07 -9.61 -17.20
C SER A 43 4.87 -9.19 -16.34
N THR A 44 5.14 -8.71 -15.13
CA THR A 44 4.10 -8.48 -14.12
C THR A 44 4.24 -7.10 -13.51
N ILE A 45 3.10 -6.41 -13.43
CA ILE A 45 2.93 -5.22 -12.59
C ILE A 45 1.97 -5.55 -11.46
N THR A 46 2.35 -5.22 -10.23
CA THR A 46 1.50 -5.40 -9.05
C THR A 46 1.27 -4.06 -8.37
N TYR A 47 0.00 -3.78 -8.09
CA TYR A 47 -0.42 -2.66 -7.27
C TYR A 47 -0.95 -3.18 -5.94
N ARG A 48 -0.27 -2.85 -4.84
CA ARG A 48 -0.70 -3.20 -3.48
C ARG A 48 -1.22 -1.96 -2.80
N LYS A 49 -2.43 -2.01 -2.23
CA LYS A 49 -2.97 -0.89 -1.46
C LYS A 49 -2.01 -0.58 -0.29
N LYS A 50 -1.58 0.67 -0.15
CA LYS A 50 -0.81 1.07 1.03
C LYS A 50 -1.75 1.06 2.23
N PRO A 51 -1.39 0.41 3.35
CA PRO A 51 -2.18 0.50 4.56
C PRO A 51 -2.25 1.98 4.96
N GLN A 52 -3.46 2.47 5.24
CA GLN A 52 -3.61 3.76 5.90
C GLN A 52 -3.06 3.59 7.31
N VAL A 53 -1.82 4.02 7.53
CA VAL A 53 -1.27 4.12 8.87
C VAL A 53 -2.08 5.21 9.56
N ASN A 54 -2.93 4.82 10.51
CA ASN A 54 -3.63 5.79 11.34
C ASN A 54 -2.56 6.55 12.15
N PRO A 55 -2.36 7.87 11.93
CA PRO A 55 -1.32 8.62 12.62
C PRO A 55 -1.49 8.56 14.13
N THR A 56 -2.73 8.52 14.63
CA THR A 56 -3.04 8.34 16.07
C THR A 56 -2.54 7.00 16.59
N PHE A 57 -2.63 5.94 15.80
CA PHE A 57 -2.07 4.64 16.18
C PHE A 57 -0.54 4.66 16.16
N LEU A 58 0.07 5.32 15.18
CA LEU A 58 1.53 5.44 15.10
C LEU A 58 2.09 6.22 16.29
N ASP A 59 1.42 7.31 16.68
CA ASP A 59 1.83 8.13 17.82
C ASP A 59 1.60 7.37 19.15
N ALA A 60 0.48 6.64 19.27
CA ALA A 60 0.25 5.77 20.43
C ALA A 60 1.29 4.64 20.52
N ALA A 61 1.67 4.04 19.39
CA ALA A 61 2.69 3.00 19.32
C ALA A 61 4.08 3.55 19.70
N LYS A 62 4.45 4.74 19.21
CA LYS A 62 5.68 5.43 19.61
C LYS A 62 5.68 5.77 21.09
N ALA A 63 4.58 6.32 21.61
CA ALA A 63 4.46 6.65 23.04
C ALA A 63 4.58 5.40 23.92
N TYR A 64 3.96 4.28 23.52
CA TYR A 64 4.10 3.00 24.21
C TYR A 64 5.54 2.48 24.15
N TYR A 65 6.20 2.53 22.98
CA TYR A 65 7.58 2.11 22.83
C TYR A 65 8.52 2.92 23.74
N HIS A 66 8.41 4.25 23.74
CA HIS A 66 9.22 5.11 24.62
C HIS A 66 8.95 4.86 26.11
N LYS A 67 7.68 4.65 26.50
CA LYS A 67 7.33 4.35 27.89
C LYS A 67 7.94 3.03 28.38
N ASN A 68 8.16 2.08 27.47
CA ASN A 68 8.67 0.74 27.81
C ASN A 68 10.08 0.51 27.23
N GLU A 69 10.81 1.57 26.91
CA GLU A 69 12.09 1.51 26.18
C GLU A 69 13.10 0.57 26.86
N SER A 70 13.22 0.64 28.18
CA SER A 70 14.12 -0.22 28.96
C SER A 70 13.75 -1.71 28.90
N MET A 71 12.46 -2.05 28.77
CA MET A 71 12.02 -3.43 28.61
C MET A 71 12.21 -3.91 27.16
N MET A 72 11.99 -3.02 26.19
CA MET A 72 12.19 -3.30 24.77
C MET A 72 13.67 -3.46 24.43
N GLU A 73 14.57 -2.71 25.06
CA GLU A 73 16.01 -2.91 24.91
C GLU A 73 16.47 -4.27 25.43
N ARG A 74 15.97 -4.69 26.61
CA ARG A 74 16.27 -6.02 27.15
C ARG A 74 15.76 -7.17 26.29
N LEU A 75 14.73 -6.95 25.47
CA LEU A 75 14.22 -7.91 24.50
C LEU A 75 15.08 -8.00 23.23
N LYS A 76 15.93 -7.01 22.93
CA LYS A 76 16.83 -7.05 21.75
C LYS A 76 18.07 -7.93 21.96
N ASP A 77 18.43 -8.14 23.23
CA ASP A 77 19.61 -8.92 23.64
C ASP A 77 19.27 -10.41 23.91
N LEU A 78 18.05 -10.84 23.60
CA LEU A 78 17.57 -12.23 23.61
C LEU A 78 17.49 -12.78 22.19
#